data_AF-A0A1Y3MMG0-F1
#
_entry.id   AF-A0A1Y3MMG0-F1
#
_cell.length_a   1.000
_cell.length_b   1.000
_cell.length_c   1.000
_cell.angle_alpha   90.00
_cell.angle_beta   90.00
_cell.angle_gamma   90.00
#
_symmetry.space_group_name_H-M   'P 1'
#
loop_
_entity.id
_entity.type
_entity.pdbx_description
1 polymer ?
#
loop_
_entity_poly.entity_id
_entity_poly.type
_entity_poly.pdbx_seq_one_letter_code
_entity_poly.pdbx_strand_id
1 'polypeptide(L)'
;MDSKNERLIHSQLVDAASQEGTSQYFLITPKLLPDLKYNKKMKVLCIYNGEWQMIENDHKVDKIDFRKYINKKKESLGSGSQHVHKRRR
;
A
#
# COMPACT_ATOMS: atom_id res chain seq x y z
N MET A 1 2.38 18.44 7.29
CA MET A 1 3.15 19.14 6.24
C MET A 1 2.19 19.38 5.07
N ASP A 2 2.48 20.33 4.19
CA ASP A 2 1.65 20.50 2.99
C ASP A 2 1.88 19.35 2.01
N SER A 3 0.91 19.16 1.10
CA SER A 3 0.91 18.00 0.23
C SER A 3 2.06 17.96 -0.78
N LYS A 4 2.66 19.11 -1.12
CA LYS A 4 3.80 19.16 -2.04
C LYS A 4 5.06 18.69 -1.33
N ASN A 5 5.32 19.21 -0.14
CA ASN A 5 6.50 18.83 0.63
C ASN A 5 6.47 17.37 1.07
N GLU A 6 5.31 16.83 1.46
CA GLU A 6 5.20 15.40 1.80
C GLU A 6 5.54 14.49 0.62
N ARG A 7 5.11 14.85 -0.59
CA ARG A 7 5.48 14.14 -1.82
C ARG A 7 6.98 14.20 -2.10
N LEU A 8 7.57 15.39 -1.97
CA LEU A 8 9.00 15.59 -2.20
C LEU A 8 9.84 14.74 -1.26
N ILE A 9 9.57 14.84 0.05
CA ILE A 9 10.31 14.10 1.07
C ILE A 9 10.10 12.60 0.93
N HIS A 10 8.86 12.16 0.65
CA HIS A 10 8.60 10.75 0.37
C HIS A 10 9.43 10.24 -0.80
N SER A 11 9.47 10.97 -1.91
CA SER A 11 10.27 10.58 -3.09
C SER A 11 11.75 10.44 -2.74
N GLN A 12 12.32 11.43 -2.04
CA GLN A 12 13.73 11.41 -1.63
C GLN A 12 14.03 10.24 -0.68
N LEU A 13 13.14 9.98 0.28
CA LEU A 13 13.27 8.85 1.20
C LEU A 13 13.25 7.51 0.47
N VAL A 14 12.34 7.35 -0.50
CA VAL A 14 12.28 6.13 -1.32
C VAL A 14 13.55 5.93 -2.13
N ASP A 15 14.09 6.99 -2.73
CA ASP A 15 15.32 6.91 -3.53
C ASP A 15 16.53 6.56 -2.67
N ALA A 16 16.67 7.17 -1.49
CA ALA A 16 17.76 6.88 -0.57
C ALA A 16 17.67 5.46 0.01
N ALA A 17 16.50 5.05 0.49
CA ALA A 17 16.31 3.77 1.18
C ALA A 17 16.28 2.54 0.24
N SER A 18 16.21 2.76 -1.08
CA SER A 18 16.16 1.66 -2.07
C SER A 18 17.52 1.34 -2.71
N GLN A 19 18.57 2.07 -2.35
CA GLN A 19 19.93 1.83 -2.83
C GLN A 19 20.50 0.52 -2.25
N GLU A 20 21.50 -0.04 -2.92
CA GLU A 20 22.19 -1.23 -2.41
C GLU A 20 23.13 -0.84 -1.26
N GLY A 21 23.22 -1.71 -0.26
CA GLY A 21 24.05 -1.46 0.92
C GLY A 21 23.46 -0.49 1.94
N THR A 22 22.23 0.01 1.75
CA THR A 22 21.56 0.86 2.75
C THR A 22 20.78 0.04 3.77
N SER A 23 20.69 0.55 5.00
CA SER A 23 19.87 -0.04 6.08
C SER A 23 18.39 -0.09 5.69
N GLN A 24 17.65 -0.99 6.34
CA GLN A 24 16.20 -1.06 6.18
C GLN A 24 15.52 0.11 6.91
N TYR A 25 14.63 0.82 6.21
CA TYR A 25 13.84 1.91 6.77
C TYR A 25 12.37 1.50 6.95
N PHE A 26 11.78 1.90 8.08
CA PHE A 26 10.35 1.81 8.33
C PHE A 26 9.77 3.23 8.36
N LEU A 27 8.98 3.58 7.35
CA LEU A 27 8.21 4.82 7.33
C LEU A 27 6.83 4.54 7.90
N ILE A 28 6.53 5.14 9.06
CA ILE A 28 5.20 5.12 9.67
C ILE A 28 4.58 6.49 9.43
N THR A 29 3.47 6.54 8.71
CA THR A 29 2.73 7.78 8.45
C THR A 29 1.23 7.56 8.64
N PRO A 30 0.53 8.44 9.37
CA PRO A 30 -0.93 8.41 9.44
C PRO A 30 -1.58 9.01 8.17
N LYS A 31 -0.79 9.60 7.27
CA LYS A 31 -1.25 10.31 6.08
C LYS A 31 -0.71 9.63 4.82
N LEU A 32 -1.64 9.10 4.02
CA LEU A 32 -1.35 8.57 2.70
C LEU A 32 -1.94 9.53 1.66
N LEU A 33 -1.06 10.26 0.99
CA LEU A 33 -1.45 11.02 -0.19
C LEU A 33 -1.63 10.06 -1.37
N PRO A 34 -2.56 10.35 -2.30
CA PRO A 34 -2.61 9.63 -3.57
C PRO A 34 -1.35 9.89 -4.40
N ASP A 35 -1.05 8.94 -5.29
CA ASP A 35 0.00 9.02 -6.30
C ASP A 35 1.42 9.27 -5.76
N LEU A 36 1.72 8.67 -4.60
CA LEU A 36 3.09 8.63 -4.07
C LEU A 36 3.99 7.70 -4.90
N LYS A 37 5.26 8.07 -5.02
CA LYS A 37 6.28 7.26 -5.68
C LYS A 37 6.62 6.03 -4.84
N TYR A 38 6.48 4.83 -5.39
CA TYR A 38 6.90 3.59 -4.73
C TYR A 38 7.99 2.87 -5.53
N ASN A 39 8.84 2.13 -4.83
CA ASN A 39 9.86 1.26 -5.42
C ASN A 39 9.47 -0.22 -5.27
N LYS A 40 9.88 -1.07 -6.22
CA LYS A 40 9.66 -2.53 -6.18
C LYS A 40 10.27 -3.21 -4.95
N LYS A 41 11.32 -2.63 -4.36
CA LYS A 41 11.98 -3.12 -3.14
C LYS A 41 11.22 -2.78 -1.85
N MET A 42 10.17 -1.96 -1.94
CA MET A 42 9.38 -1.55 -0.79
C MET A 42 8.21 -2.51 -0.51
N LYS A 43 7.78 -2.55 0.75
CA LYS A 43 6.54 -3.21 1.16
C LYS A 43 5.65 -2.24 1.91
N VAL A 44 4.42 -2.07 1.43
CA VAL A 44 3.40 -1.24 2.08
C VAL A 44 2.57 -2.11 3.01
N LEU A 45 2.40 -1.66 4.25
CA LEU A 45 1.53 -2.27 5.24
C LEU A 45 0.48 -1.23 5.65
N CYS A 46 -0.79 -1.49 5.31
CA CYS A 46 -1.91 -0.69 5.79
C CYS A 46 -2.50 -1.37 7.01
N ILE A 47 -2.32 -0.75 8.19
CA ILE A 47 -2.86 -1.25 9.45
C ILE A 47 -4.11 -0.44 9.77
N TYR A 48 -5.25 -1.11 9.80
CA TYR A 48 -6.49 -0.55 10.30
C TYR A 48 -6.82 -1.29 11.60
N ASN A 49 -7.13 -0.57 12.68
CA ASN A 49 -7.55 -1.16 13.95
C ASN A 49 -8.74 -0.41 14.60
N GLY A 50 -9.65 0.14 13.78
CA GLY A 50 -10.83 0.86 14.26
C GLY A 50 -12.14 0.10 14.06
N GLU A 51 -13.16 0.49 14.82
CA GLU A 51 -14.53 -0.06 14.75
C GLU A 51 -15.17 0.11 13.37
N TRP A 52 -14.76 1.12 12.61
CA TRP A 52 -15.16 1.41 11.22
C TRP A 52 -14.75 0.34 10.18
N GLN A 53 -14.13 -0.77 10.59
CA GLN A 53 -13.87 -1.92 9.73
C GLN A 53 -15.11 -2.73 9.39
N MET A 54 -16.20 -2.46 10.09
CA MET A 54 -17.47 -3.14 9.97
C MET A 54 -18.31 -2.37 8.96
N ILE A 55 -18.60 -2.98 7.81
CA ILE A 55 -19.59 -2.44 6.85
C ILE A 55 -20.92 -3.12 7.15
N GLU A 56 -21.95 -2.34 7.43
CA GLU A 56 -23.32 -2.83 7.49
C GLU A 56 -23.86 -3.05 6.06
N ASN A 57 -24.19 -4.30 5.73
CA ASN A 57 -24.96 -4.63 4.53
C ASN A 57 -26.07 -5.61 4.92
N ASP A 58 -27.33 -5.33 4.56
CA ASP A 58 -28.47 -6.24 4.72
C ASP A 58 -28.50 -6.98 6.08
N HIS A 59 -28.42 -6.23 7.18
CA HIS A 59 -28.46 -6.76 8.55
C HIS A 59 -27.29 -7.70 8.93
N LYS A 60 -26.19 -7.70 8.17
CA LYS A 60 -24.93 -8.37 8.52
C LYS A 60 -23.80 -7.37 8.63
N VAL A 61 -22.96 -7.63 9.64
CA VAL A 61 -21.75 -6.86 9.92
C VAL A 61 -20.58 -7.62 9.32
N ASP A 62 -20.10 -7.19 8.15
CA ASP A 62 -18.97 -7.82 7.47
C ASP A 62 -17.72 -6.95 7.60
N LYS A 63 -16.57 -7.59 7.83
CA LYS A 63 -15.27 -6.92 7.85
C LYS A 63 -14.87 -6.48 6.44
N ILE A 64 -14.25 -5.31 6.31
CA ILE A 64 -13.64 -4.88 5.03
C ILE A 64 -12.61 -5.90 4.56
N ASP A 65 -12.89 -6.54 3.41
CA ASP A 65 -11.94 -7.42 2.73
C ASP A 65 -11.16 -6.66 1.65
N PHE A 66 -10.02 -6.09 2.06
CA PHE A 66 -9.10 -5.40 1.14
C PHE A 66 -8.55 -6.33 0.06
N ARG A 67 -8.43 -7.64 0.31
CA ARG A 67 -7.91 -8.60 -0.67
C ARG A 67 -8.92 -8.77 -1.80
N LYS A 68 -10.20 -8.91 -1.48
CA LYS A 68 -11.29 -8.94 -2.46
C LYS A 68 -11.33 -7.65 -3.28
N TYR A 69 -11.23 -6.48 -2.63
CA TYR A 69 -11.18 -5.19 -3.33
C TYR A 69 -9.99 -5.08 -4.29
N ILE A 70 -8.79 -5.42 -3.83
CA ILE A 70 -7.56 -5.38 -4.64
C ILE A 70 -7.66 -6.33 -5.84
N ASN A 71 -8.18 -7.55 -5.65
CA ASN A 71 -8.35 -8.51 -6.74
C ASN A 71 -9.31 -7.98 -7.81
N LYS A 72 -10.49 -7.49 -7.41
CA LYS A 72 -11.45 -6.84 -8.32
C LYS A 72 -10.83 -5.64 -9.05
N LYS A 73 -10.02 -4.85 -8.35
CA LYS A 73 -9.33 -3.70 -8.96
C LYS A 73 -8.25 -4.15 -9.94
N LYS A 74 -7.51 -5.22 -9.65
CA LYS A 74 -6.55 -5.81 -10.59
C LYS A 74 -7.23 -6.35 -11.85
N GLU A 75 -8.36 -7.02 -11.70
CA GLU A 75 -9.18 -7.51 -12.83
C GLU A 75 -9.65 -6.36 -13.74
N SER A 76 -10.03 -5.23 -13.16
CA SER A 76 -10.40 -4.03 -13.92
C SER A 76 -9.21 -3.22 -14.48
N LEU A 77 -7.97 -3.50 -14.03
CA LEU A 77 -6.75 -2.78 -14.43
C LEU A 77 -5.85 -3.58 -15.38
N GLY A 78 -6.07 -4.88 -15.61
CA GLY A 78 -5.33 -5.63 -16.62
C GLY A 78 -5.87 -7.04 -16.89
N SER A 79 -5.85 -7.60 -18.11
CA SER A 79 -5.16 -7.22 -19.36
C SER A 79 -3.81 -6.52 -19.17
N GLY A 80 -2.89 -7.13 -18.41
CA GLY A 80 -1.53 -6.58 -18.28
C GLY A 80 -0.70 -7.21 -17.15
N SER A 81 0.00 -8.28 -17.49
CA SER A 81 1.20 -8.81 -16.83
C SER A 81 1.05 -9.54 -15.49
N GLN A 82 1.00 -10.86 -15.62
CA GLN A 82 1.32 -11.84 -14.59
C GLN A 82 2.79 -11.70 -14.17
N HIS A 83 3.04 -11.62 -12.86
CA HIS A 83 4.22 -12.24 -12.24
C HIS A 83 3.96 -12.44 -10.74
N VAL A 84 3.36 -13.59 -10.42
CA VAL A 84 3.31 -14.10 -9.05
C VAL A 84 4.59 -14.88 -8.81
N HIS A 85 5.54 -14.27 -8.10
CA HIS A 85 6.70 -14.99 -7.57
C HIS A 85 6.23 -15.87 -6.41
N LYS A 86 6.14 -17.17 -6.68
CA LYS A 86 5.78 -18.22 -5.72
C LYS A 86 6.91 -18.29 -4.68
N ARG A 87 6.68 -17.74 -3.48
CA ARG A 87 7.59 -17.96 -2.33
C ARG A 87 7.60 -19.47 -2.04
N ARG A 88 8.72 -20.12 -2.36
CA ARG A 88 9.03 -21.46 -1.84
C ARG A 88 9.31 -21.33 -0.34
N ARG A 89 8.76 -22.29 0.40
CA ARG A 89 9.04 -22.53 1.82
C ARG A 89 10.50 -22.83 2.03
#